data_AF-A0A442H4N8-F1
#
_entry.id   AF-A0A442H4N8-F1
#
_cell.length_a   1.000
_cell.length_b   1.000
_cell.length_c   1.000
_cell.angle_alpha   90.00
_cell.angle_beta   90.00
_cell.angle_gamma   90.00
#
_symmetry.space_group_name_H-M   'P 1'
#
loop_
_entity.id
_entity.type
_entity.pdbx_description
1 polymer ?
#
loop_
_entity_poly.entity_id
_entity_poly.type
_entity_poly.pdbx_seq_one_letter_code
_entity_poly.pdbx_strand_id
1 'polypeptide(L)'
;MTNPEPGSELAGAVERVYDVFASYPPPRLLHSSPIEDAEAIFRAVSSDKLRQLSGEKLGTYAGSAIWTVGDVDDYRHFLPRVLELAIQGEPSMGFDANVIAAKLEKTSWRDWPSEEQQAVEALFQAAWRKTLTKHPDKGTQFPGWRAW
;
A
#
# COMPACT_ATOMS: atom_id res chain seq x y z
N MET A 1 30.54 6.26 -9.16
CA MET A 1 29.15 5.78 -9.24
C MET A 1 28.27 6.86 -8.66
N THR A 2 27.43 7.50 -9.48
CA THR A 2 26.43 8.48 -9.03
C THR A 2 25.31 7.74 -8.31
N ASN A 3 24.92 8.23 -7.13
CA ASN A 3 23.78 7.69 -6.38
C ASN A 3 22.50 7.97 -7.19
N PRO A 4 21.56 7.01 -7.34
CA PRO A 4 20.33 7.26 -8.09
C PRO A 4 19.50 8.37 -7.44
N GLU A 5 18.79 9.14 -8.27
CA GLU A 5 17.83 10.15 -7.80
C GLU A 5 16.72 9.48 -6.97
N PRO A 6 16.31 10.04 -5.81
CA PRO A 6 15.31 9.42 -4.91
C PRO A 6 13.98 9.07 -5.58
N GLY A 7 13.57 9.83 -6.61
CA GLY A 7 12.39 9.53 -7.41
C GLY A 7 12.53 8.26 -8.25
N SER A 8 13.70 8.04 -8.84
CA SER A 8 14.01 6.84 -9.63
C SER A 8 14.15 5.61 -8.73
N GLU A 9 14.71 5.80 -7.52
CA GLU A 9 14.84 4.74 -6.53
C GLU A 9 13.46 4.26 -6.04
N LEU A 10 12.55 5.18 -5.74
CA LEU A 10 11.19 4.82 -5.36
C LEU A 10 10.44 4.09 -6.48
N ALA A 11 10.56 4.56 -7.73
CA ALA A 11 9.94 3.88 -8.87
C ALA A 11 10.47 2.44 -9.01
N GLY A 12 11.79 2.24 -8.91
CA GLY A 12 12.39 0.91 -8.93
C GLY A 12 11.95 0.01 -7.78
N ALA A 13 11.77 0.58 -6.58
CA ALA A 13 11.27 -0.17 -5.43
C ALA A 13 9.80 -0.59 -5.59
N VAL A 14 8.95 0.25 -6.21
CA VAL A 14 7.57 -0.12 -6.56
C VAL A 14 7.56 -1.30 -7.53
N GLU A 15 8.34 -1.23 -8.60
CA GLU A 15 8.45 -2.32 -9.57
C GLU A 15 8.92 -3.63 -8.91
N ARG A 16 9.91 -3.56 -8.02
CA ARG A 16 10.41 -4.73 -7.29
C ARG A 16 9.33 -5.40 -6.44
N VAL A 17 8.48 -4.63 -5.76
CA VAL A 17 7.37 -5.20 -4.98
C VAL A 17 6.35 -5.88 -5.90
N TYR A 18 6.02 -5.28 -7.05
CA TYR A 18 5.16 -5.97 -8.01
C TYR A 18 5.73 -7.28 -8.52
N ASP A 19 7.03 -7.30 -8.86
CA ASP A 19 7.69 -8.50 -9.38
C ASP A 19 7.75 -9.63 -8.34
N VAL A 20 8.13 -9.31 -7.11
CA VAL A 20 8.30 -10.30 -6.03
C VAL A 20 6.96 -10.92 -5.63
N PHE A 21 5.88 -10.14 -5.60
CA PHE A 21 4.55 -10.63 -5.25
C PHE A 21 3.73 -11.13 -6.46
N ALA A 22 4.29 -11.13 -7.67
CA ALA A 22 3.61 -11.63 -8.87
C ALA A 22 3.33 -13.15 -8.84
N SER A 23 4.00 -13.89 -7.95
CA SER A 23 3.77 -15.32 -7.72
C SER A 23 2.40 -15.62 -7.13
N TYR A 24 1.76 -14.65 -6.46
CA TYR A 24 0.43 -14.79 -5.87
C TYR A 24 -0.65 -14.54 -6.94
N PRO A 25 -1.44 -15.57 -7.32
CA PRO A 25 -2.43 -15.43 -8.37
C PRO A 25 -3.59 -14.52 -7.94
N PRO A 26 -4.33 -13.92 -8.88
CA PRO A 26 -5.57 -13.22 -8.55
C PRO A 26 -6.55 -14.15 -7.82
N PRO A 27 -7.20 -13.70 -6.74
CA PRO A 27 -8.21 -14.50 -6.07
C PRO A 27 -9.34 -14.87 -7.01
N ARG A 28 -9.90 -16.07 -6.82
CA ARG A 28 -11.13 -16.51 -7.50
C ARG A 28 -12.39 -16.21 -6.69
N LEU A 29 -12.21 -16.00 -5.40
CA LEU A 29 -13.24 -15.67 -4.41
C LEU A 29 -12.52 -15.02 -3.23
N LEU A 30 -13.19 -14.13 -2.52
CA LEU A 30 -12.76 -13.65 -1.21
C LEU A 30 -13.65 -14.26 -0.14
N HIS A 31 -13.05 -14.96 0.82
CA HIS A 31 -13.75 -15.38 2.02
C HIS A 31 -14.04 -14.15 2.89
N SER A 32 -15.20 -14.10 3.55
CA SER A 32 -15.50 -12.98 4.43
C SER A 32 -16.32 -13.36 5.65
N SER A 33 -16.37 -12.43 6.61
CA SER A 33 -17.35 -12.42 7.69
C SER A 33 -18.78 -12.29 7.15
N PRO A 34 -19.82 -12.82 7.84
CA PRO A 34 -21.22 -12.74 7.40
C PRO A 34 -21.81 -11.32 7.26
N ILE A 35 -21.14 -10.31 7.82
CA ILE A 35 -21.58 -8.91 7.76
C ILE A 35 -20.97 -8.11 6.61
N GLU A 36 -19.98 -8.69 5.92
CA GLU A 36 -19.32 -8.06 4.77
C GLU A 36 -20.01 -8.47 3.48
N ASP A 37 -20.15 -7.52 2.54
CA ASP A 37 -20.57 -7.84 1.17
C ASP A 37 -19.35 -8.31 0.37
N ALA A 38 -18.94 -9.56 0.61
CA ALA A 38 -17.80 -10.21 -0.04
C ALA A 38 -17.91 -10.14 -1.57
N GLU A 39 -19.12 -10.31 -2.11
CA GLU A 39 -19.31 -10.29 -3.56
C GLU A 39 -19.11 -8.91 -4.15
N ALA A 40 -19.60 -7.84 -3.50
CA ALA A 40 -19.36 -6.48 -3.95
C ALA A 40 -17.87 -6.13 -3.90
N ILE A 41 -17.19 -6.51 -2.82
CA ILE A 41 -15.74 -6.30 -2.67
C ILE A 41 -14.99 -7.07 -3.76
N PHE A 42 -15.31 -8.35 -3.96
CA PHE A 42 -14.70 -9.18 -5.00
C PHE A 42 -14.93 -8.59 -6.40
N ARG A 43 -16.17 -8.21 -6.73
CA ARG A 43 -16.50 -7.55 -8.02
C ARG A 43 -15.67 -6.29 -8.23
N ALA A 44 -15.49 -5.46 -7.20
CA ALA A 44 -14.70 -4.24 -7.29
C ALA A 44 -13.23 -4.54 -7.59
N VAL A 45 -12.59 -5.43 -6.82
CA VAL A 45 -11.16 -5.74 -6.97
C VAL A 45 -10.84 -6.62 -8.19
N SER A 46 -11.83 -7.30 -8.76
CA SER A 46 -11.68 -8.09 -9.99
C SER A 46 -12.04 -7.30 -11.26
N SER A 47 -12.43 -6.03 -11.15
CA SER A 47 -12.92 -5.26 -12.29
C SER A 47 -11.83 -4.74 -13.24
N ASP A 48 -10.57 -4.68 -12.78
CA ASP A 48 -9.41 -4.25 -13.57
C ASP A 48 -8.20 -5.15 -13.30
N LYS A 49 -7.16 -4.99 -14.13
CA LYS A 49 -5.84 -5.52 -13.80
C LYS A 49 -5.32 -4.86 -12.52
N LEU A 50 -4.55 -5.61 -11.73
CA LEU A 50 -4.02 -5.15 -10.44
C LEU A 50 -3.44 -3.71 -10.47
N ARG A 51 -2.59 -3.40 -11.45
CA ARG A 51 -1.96 -2.06 -11.62
C ARG A 51 -2.94 -0.94 -12.01
N GLN A 52 -4.13 -1.29 -12.49
CA GLN A 52 -5.14 -0.36 -12.95
C GLN A 52 -6.25 -0.14 -11.92
N LEU A 53 -6.29 -0.91 -10.83
CA LEU A 53 -7.28 -0.73 -9.76
C LEU A 53 -7.14 0.65 -9.13
N SER A 54 -8.24 1.40 -9.10
CA SER A 54 -8.30 2.70 -8.43
C SER A 54 -8.33 2.55 -6.91
N GLY A 55 -8.03 3.64 -6.20
CA GLY A 55 -8.18 3.70 -4.75
C GLY A 55 -9.61 3.41 -4.28
N GLU A 56 -10.62 3.85 -5.03
CA GLU A 56 -12.03 3.57 -4.76
C GLU A 56 -12.35 2.08 -4.80
N LYS A 57 -11.87 1.37 -5.83
CA LYS A 57 -12.15 -0.06 -6.02
C LYS A 57 -11.41 -0.95 -5.02
N LEU A 58 -10.16 -0.58 -4.69
CA LEU A 58 -9.31 -1.38 -3.81
C LEU A 58 -9.45 -1.00 -2.33
N GLY A 59 -9.84 0.23 -2.01
CA GLY A 59 -9.79 0.78 -0.65
C GLY A 59 -10.62 0.00 0.36
N THR A 60 -11.84 -0.42 -0.01
CA THR A 60 -12.70 -1.23 0.87
C THR A 60 -12.08 -2.58 1.20
N TYR A 61 -11.52 -3.26 0.19
CA TYR A 61 -10.77 -4.49 0.41
C TYR A 61 -9.53 -4.23 1.28
N ALA A 62 -8.72 -3.22 0.95
CA ALA A 62 -7.50 -2.89 1.68
C ALA A 62 -7.76 -2.55 3.14
N GLY A 63 -8.92 -1.96 3.47
CA GLY A 63 -9.36 -1.71 4.84
C GLY A 63 -9.70 -2.99 5.59
N SER A 64 -10.37 -3.93 4.93
CA SER A 64 -10.98 -5.13 5.52
C SER A 64 -10.09 -6.38 5.49
N ALA A 65 -9.08 -6.39 4.62
CA ALA A 65 -8.20 -7.52 4.37
C ALA A 65 -7.64 -8.11 5.67
N ILE A 66 -7.52 -9.44 5.75
CA ILE A 66 -6.97 -10.20 6.90
C ILE A 66 -7.84 -10.19 8.16
N TRP A 67 -8.67 -9.17 8.38
CA TRP A 67 -9.58 -9.12 9.53
C TRP A 67 -10.93 -9.74 9.22
N THR A 68 -11.57 -9.28 8.14
CA THR A 68 -12.95 -9.65 7.81
C THR A 68 -13.10 -10.11 6.37
N VAL A 69 -12.10 -9.91 5.51
CA VAL A 69 -12.12 -10.30 4.09
C VAL A 69 -10.76 -10.86 3.67
N GLY A 70 -10.78 -11.93 2.88
CA GLY A 70 -9.59 -12.56 2.27
C GLY A 70 -8.64 -13.21 3.26
N ASP A 71 -7.68 -13.95 2.72
CA ASP A 71 -6.58 -14.56 3.47
C ASP A 71 -5.23 -13.88 3.21
N VAL A 72 -4.15 -14.51 3.70
CA VAL A 72 -2.80 -13.97 3.57
C VAL A 72 -2.36 -13.90 2.11
N ASP A 73 -2.68 -14.89 1.29
CA ASP A 73 -2.25 -14.92 -0.11
C ASP A 73 -3.07 -13.93 -0.95
N ASP A 74 -4.35 -13.74 -0.64
CA ASP A 74 -5.17 -12.65 -1.20
C ASP A 74 -4.55 -11.29 -0.87
N TYR A 75 -4.13 -11.08 0.39
CA TYR A 75 -3.50 -9.83 0.80
C TYR A 75 -2.17 -9.62 0.08
N ARG A 76 -1.33 -10.66 -0.03
CA ARG A 76 -0.07 -10.62 -0.77
C ARG A 76 -0.27 -10.32 -2.26
N HIS A 77 -1.32 -10.83 -2.89
CA HIS A 77 -1.66 -10.50 -4.27
C HIS A 77 -1.92 -8.99 -4.46
N PHE A 78 -2.69 -8.38 -3.56
CA PHE A 78 -3.05 -6.96 -3.67
C PHE A 78 -2.05 -6.00 -3.03
N LEU A 79 -1.14 -6.48 -2.17
CA LEU A 79 -0.19 -5.68 -1.40
C LEU A 79 0.63 -4.71 -2.26
N PRO A 80 1.16 -5.08 -3.45
CA PRO A 80 1.90 -4.14 -4.29
C PRO A 80 1.09 -2.90 -4.66
N ARG A 81 -0.20 -3.08 -5.00
CA ARG A 81 -1.08 -1.96 -5.36
C ARG A 81 -1.51 -1.15 -4.15
N VAL A 82 -1.74 -1.79 -3.01
CA VAL A 82 -2.03 -1.10 -1.73
C VAL A 82 -0.88 -0.17 -1.36
N LEU A 83 0.36 -0.66 -1.43
CA LEU A 83 1.55 0.12 -1.11
C LEU A 83 1.77 1.27 -2.10
N GLU A 84 1.59 1.02 -3.39
CA GLU A 84 1.71 2.05 -4.42
C GLU A 84 0.70 3.19 -4.22
N LEU A 85 -0.58 2.86 -3.98
CA LEU A 85 -1.64 3.86 -3.76
C LEU A 85 -1.44 4.65 -2.46
N ALA A 86 -0.94 4.00 -1.40
CA ALA A 86 -0.56 4.68 -0.17
C ALA A 86 0.56 5.71 -0.41
N ILE A 87 1.57 5.37 -1.21
CA ILE A 87 2.66 6.27 -1.59
C ILE A 87 2.19 7.43 -2.47
N GLN A 88 1.18 7.19 -3.32
CA GLN A 88 0.54 8.21 -4.14
C GLN A 88 -0.37 9.15 -3.33
N GLY A 89 -0.70 8.78 -2.08
CA GLY A 89 -1.55 9.57 -1.19
C GLY A 89 -3.03 9.43 -1.49
N GLU A 90 -3.46 8.29 -2.03
CA GLU A 90 -4.87 8.02 -2.31
C GLU A 90 -5.72 8.04 -1.02
N PRO A 91 -6.90 8.70 -1.04
CA PRO A 91 -7.74 8.82 0.14
C PRO A 91 -8.50 7.51 0.41
N SER A 92 -8.01 6.69 1.32
CA SER A 92 -8.76 5.58 1.93
C SER A 92 -8.11 5.13 3.24
N MET A 93 -8.91 4.69 4.22
CA MET A 93 -8.39 4.09 5.46
C MET A 93 -7.52 2.85 5.17
N GLY A 94 -7.82 2.12 4.08
CA GLY A 94 -7.04 0.94 3.67
C GLY A 94 -5.61 1.26 3.22
N PHE A 95 -5.31 2.53 2.90
CA PHE A 95 -4.00 2.99 2.48
C PHE A 95 -3.24 3.76 3.57
N ASP A 96 -3.81 3.88 4.78
CA ASP A 96 -3.11 4.48 5.92
C ASP A 96 -1.91 3.62 6.33
N ALA A 97 -0.76 4.26 6.58
CA ALA A 97 0.48 3.58 6.93
C ALA A 97 0.35 2.71 8.20
N ASN A 98 -0.41 3.15 9.21
CA ASN A 98 -0.63 2.38 10.43
C ASN A 98 -1.52 1.16 10.16
N VAL A 99 -2.49 1.30 9.27
CA VAL A 99 -3.37 0.19 8.88
C VAL A 99 -2.60 -0.87 8.10
N ILE A 100 -1.73 -0.46 7.17
CA ILE A 100 -0.83 -1.36 6.43
C ILE A 100 0.13 -2.05 7.40
N ALA A 101 0.79 -1.31 8.30
CA ALA A 101 1.72 -1.87 9.27
C ALA A 101 1.02 -2.89 10.20
N ALA A 102 -0.17 -2.58 10.70
CA ALA A 102 -0.94 -3.51 11.52
C ALA A 102 -1.30 -4.81 10.78
N LYS A 103 -1.59 -4.73 9.47
CA LYS A 103 -1.87 -5.92 8.65
C LYS A 103 -0.62 -6.76 8.41
N LEU A 104 0.52 -6.12 8.09
CA LEU A 104 1.80 -6.82 7.95
C LEU A 104 2.18 -7.58 9.23
N GLU A 105 2.03 -6.95 10.40
CA GLU A 105 2.28 -7.63 11.68
C GLU A 105 1.28 -8.77 11.91
N LYS A 106 0.00 -8.57 11.60
CA LYS A 106 -1.02 -9.62 11.74
C LYS A 106 -0.76 -10.84 10.85
N THR A 107 -0.14 -10.65 9.68
CA THR A 107 0.22 -11.74 8.76
C THR A 107 1.60 -12.34 9.03
N SER A 108 2.26 -11.94 10.13
CA SER A 108 3.61 -12.39 10.49
C SER A 108 4.58 -12.23 9.32
N TRP A 109 4.59 -11.06 8.68
CA TRP A 109 5.37 -10.80 7.47
C TRP A 109 6.88 -11.07 7.61
N ARG A 110 7.39 -11.09 8.84
CA ARG A 110 8.77 -11.46 9.17
C ARG A 110 9.10 -12.95 8.95
N ASP A 111 8.08 -13.79 8.80
CA ASP A 111 8.21 -15.21 8.48
C ASP A 111 8.03 -15.48 6.97
N TRP A 112 7.73 -14.45 6.17
CA TRP A 112 7.60 -14.57 4.72
C TRP A 112 8.96 -14.82 4.06
N PRO A 113 9.01 -15.25 2.79
CA PRO A 113 10.26 -15.35 2.05
C PRO A 113 11.10 -14.08 2.15
N SER A 114 12.43 -14.23 2.27
CA SER A 114 13.34 -13.08 2.47
C SER A 114 13.23 -12.03 1.37
N GLU A 115 12.92 -12.45 0.14
CA GLU A 115 12.76 -11.52 -0.99
C GLU A 115 11.55 -10.60 -0.82
N GLU A 116 10.43 -11.13 -0.29
CA GLU A 116 9.22 -10.36 0.03
C GLU A 116 9.49 -9.34 1.11
N GLN A 117 10.15 -9.76 2.21
CA GLN A 117 10.53 -8.87 3.30
C GLN A 117 11.40 -7.72 2.80
N GLN A 118 12.46 -8.04 2.06
CA GLN A 118 13.37 -7.05 1.49
C GLN A 118 12.66 -6.10 0.54
N ALA A 119 11.66 -6.56 -0.23
CA ALA A 119 10.94 -5.72 -1.18
C ALA A 119 10.09 -4.67 -0.45
N VAL A 120 9.37 -5.07 0.59
CA VAL A 120 8.59 -4.16 1.44
C VAL A 120 9.52 -3.17 2.16
N GLU A 121 10.62 -3.66 2.76
CA GLU A 121 11.58 -2.79 3.46
C GLU A 121 12.25 -1.78 2.53
N ALA A 122 12.68 -2.21 1.35
CA ALA A 122 13.29 -1.32 0.36
C ALA A 122 12.31 -0.23 -0.11
N LEU A 123 11.03 -0.58 -0.29
CA LEU A 123 10.00 0.39 -0.66
C LEU A 123 9.79 1.44 0.44
N PHE A 124 9.68 1.02 1.70
CA PHE A 124 9.53 1.95 2.82
C PHE A 124 10.74 2.87 2.97
N GLN A 125 11.95 2.33 2.83
CA GLN A 125 13.17 3.13 2.87
C GLN A 125 13.23 4.16 1.72
N ALA A 126 12.86 3.77 0.50
CA ALA A 126 12.83 4.66 -0.66
C ALA A 126 11.76 5.75 -0.52
N ALA A 127 10.57 5.39 -0.01
CA ALA A 127 9.50 6.35 0.26
C ALA A 127 9.94 7.38 1.32
N TRP A 128 10.58 6.93 2.40
CA TRP A 128 11.13 7.78 3.45
C TRP A 128 12.19 8.75 2.91
N ARG A 129 13.15 8.26 2.11
CA ARG A 129 14.16 9.12 1.47
C ARG A 129 13.53 10.17 0.57
N LYS A 130 12.51 9.81 -0.22
CA LYS A 130 11.77 10.76 -1.06
C LYS A 130 11.07 11.82 -0.21
N THR A 131 10.47 11.46 0.93
CA THR A 131 9.83 12.44 1.82
C THR A 131 10.83 13.42 2.42
N LEU A 132 12.04 12.97 2.76
CA LEU A 132 13.09 13.86 3.29
C LEU A 132 13.57 14.90 2.27
N THR A 133 13.49 14.61 0.97
CA THR A 133 13.84 15.59 -0.08
C THR A 133 12.78 16.65 -0.32
N LYS A 134 11.55 16.45 0.16
CA LYS A 134 10.51 17.48 0.19
C LYS A 134 10.76 18.37 1.42
N HIS A 135 11.52 19.46 1.25
CA HIS A 135 11.88 20.43 2.29
C HIS A 135 10.76 20.73 3.33
N PRO A 136 11.08 20.85 4.64
CA PRO A 136 10.15 21.33 5.68
C PRO A 136 9.85 22.85 5.63
N ASP A 137 10.48 23.62 4.72
CA ASP A 137 10.42 25.10 4.70
C ASP A 137 9.16 25.71 4.06
N LYS A 138 8.02 25.01 4.13
CA LYS A 138 6.71 25.69 4.07
C LYS A 138 6.09 25.67 5.45
N GLY A 139 6.79 26.33 6.38
CA GLY A 139 6.15 26.85 7.58
C GLY A 139 4.90 27.59 7.14
N THR A 140 3.74 27.15 7.61
CA THR A 140 2.47 27.85 7.44
C THR A 140 2.72 29.29 7.87
N GLN A 141 2.78 30.23 6.93
CA GLN A 141 2.65 31.63 7.28
C GLN A 141 1.24 31.77 7.86
N PHE A 142 1.16 31.83 9.19
CA PHE A 142 -0.06 32.23 9.88
C PHE A 142 -0.29 33.72 9.58
N PRO A 143 -1.31 34.09 8.76
CA PRO A 143 -1.64 35.49 8.56
C PRO A 143 -2.56 35.89 9.70
N GLY A 144 -2.01 36.49 10.76
CA GLY A 144 -2.86 37.06 11.79
C GLY A 144 -2.23 37.24 13.16
N TRP A 145 -1.20 38.06 13.27
CA TRP A 145 -1.07 38.90 14.47
C TRP A 145 -1.16 40.35 14.02
N ARG A 146 -2.28 41.00 14.35
CA ARG A 146 -2.34 42.45 14.48
C ARG A 146 -2.32 42.70 15.98
N ALA A 147 -1.23 43.29 16.45
CA ALA A 147 -1.16 43.86 17.79
C ALA A 147 -2.22 44.99 17.87
N TRP A 148 -2.93 45.01 19.01
CA TRP A 148 -3.79 46.12 19.41
C TRP A 148 -2.93 47.32 19.85
#